data_AF-A0A1V9ZU85-F1
#
_entry.id   AF-A0A1V9ZU85-F1
#
_cell.length_a   1.000
_cell.length_b   1.000
_cell.length_c   1.000
_cell.angle_alpha   90.00
_cell.angle_beta   90.00
_cell.angle_gamma   90.00
#
_symmetry.space_group_name_H-M   'P 1'
#
loop_
_entity.id
_entity.type
_entity.pdbx_description
1 polymer ?
#
loop_
_entity_poly.entity_id
_entity_poly.type
_entity_poly.pdbx_seq_one_letter_code
_entity_poly.pdbx_strand_id
1 'polypeptide(L)'
;MEAPGLLSDLLPLDELQLDRDIAYYLTSDVRMHAMPFEPRQQPKVALSPSSQEHSPSESEGKESISQKYRRRQKEELKHLQEQVTQLSSHLAVLMNVKALEAEGGSEWERMARSQKLNSQRAISENSRLKRALEEQLKLAQALDQLLVKRPRLATFPTLDLDDWKLRKLCSDPERRRRSFHALVDDAHEQVDAMLLRAGLMEATEDTRHLNVTVNPRGDSIVLEAHSLRYRDCNFISNGMKCWAVWNHREGIVLPNNATLEVLEQLDENSVYCRITSYLDKMTPFIQTLGAVKRYIENDRIVFVLQTVLDDDVHAHQLGFYIGNMTATVVVVPQGPYRSMRRLCLSGQLPLEPPKQNPLCSSPRSLIRDVFLNHLRTTFDALEHLMG
;
A
#
# COMPACT_ATOMS: atom_id res chain seq x y z
N MET A 1 10.21 -17.33 -39.54
CA MET A 1 11.65 -17.56 -39.28
C MET A 1 12.12 -16.37 -38.46
N GLU A 2 12.37 -16.65 -37.18
CA GLU A 2 13.11 -15.85 -36.17
C GLU A 2 12.81 -14.36 -35.97
N ALA A 3 12.17 -14.06 -34.83
CA ALA A 3 12.70 -13.12 -33.84
C ALA A 3 12.00 -13.27 -32.46
N PRO A 4 12.32 -14.30 -31.64
CA PRO A 4 11.89 -14.37 -30.24
C PRO A 4 13.04 -14.01 -29.28
N GLY A 5 13.76 -12.91 -29.52
CA GLY A 5 15.05 -12.68 -28.82
C GLY A 5 15.47 -11.23 -28.53
N LEU A 6 14.56 -10.25 -28.51
CA LEU A 6 14.93 -8.85 -28.19
C LEU A 6 14.32 -8.29 -26.90
N LEU A 7 13.45 -9.04 -26.22
CA LEU A 7 12.74 -8.56 -25.02
C LEU A 7 13.15 -9.25 -23.71
N SER A 8 13.78 -10.43 -23.77
CA SER A 8 14.44 -11.04 -22.60
C SER A 8 15.64 -10.22 -22.12
N ASP A 9 16.22 -9.41 -23.00
CA ASP A 9 17.45 -8.66 -22.75
C ASP A 9 17.20 -7.25 -22.20
N LEU A 10 15.93 -6.81 -22.13
CA LEU A 10 15.57 -5.46 -21.64
C LEU A 10 15.53 -5.34 -20.11
N LEU A 11 15.56 -6.46 -19.39
CA LEU A 11 15.65 -6.52 -17.94
C LEU A 11 16.46 -7.77 -17.56
N PRO A 12 17.81 -7.74 -17.60
CA PRO A 12 18.58 -8.81 -17.02
C PRO A 12 18.25 -8.85 -15.52
N LEU A 13 17.38 -9.79 -15.14
CA LEU A 13 17.22 -10.15 -13.74
C LEU A 13 18.60 -10.62 -13.29
N ASP A 14 19.22 -9.93 -12.35
CA ASP A 14 20.46 -10.39 -11.75
C ASP A 14 20.18 -11.74 -11.09
N GLU A 15 20.56 -12.83 -11.77
CA GLU A 15 20.29 -14.20 -11.34
C GLU A 15 20.87 -14.45 -9.94
N LEU A 16 21.96 -13.77 -9.57
CA LEU A 16 22.56 -13.87 -8.24
C LEU A 16 21.74 -13.16 -7.17
N GLN A 17 21.10 -12.03 -7.50
CA GLN A 17 20.19 -11.35 -6.58
C GLN A 17 18.86 -12.12 -6.47
N LEU A 18 18.37 -12.66 -7.59
CA LEU A 18 17.20 -13.53 -7.62
C LEU A 18 17.40 -14.79 -6.76
N ASP A 19 18.55 -15.44 -6.87
CA ASP A 19 18.89 -16.62 -6.08
C ASP A 19 19.09 -16.29 -4.59
N ARG A 20 19.65 -15.13 -4.24
CA ARG A 20 19.73 -14.67 -2.85
C ARG A 20 18.37 -14.36 -2.27
N ASP A 21 17.51 -13.70 -3.01
CA ASP A 21 16.16 -13.36 -2.58
C ASP A 21 15.33 -14.64 -2.44
N ILE A 22 15.38 -15.55 -3.42
CA ILE A 22 14.75 -16.88 -3.33
C ILE A 22 15.29 -17.66 -2.13
N ALA A 23 16.61 -17.71 -1.91
CA ALA A 23 17.21 -18.38 -0.77
C ALA A 23 16.79 -17.74 0.55
N TYR A 24 16.74 -16.40 0.62
CA TYR A 24 16.21 -15.66 1.76
C TYR A 24 14.74 -16.02 2.02
N TYR A 25 13.87 -16.10 1.01
CA TYR A 25 12.47 -16.46 1.18
C TYR A 25 12.24 -17.94 1.51
N LEU A 26 13.08 -18.84 1.00
CA LEU A 26 13.02 -20.27 1.33
C LEU A 26 13.58 -20.58 2.73
N THR A 27 14.44 -19.71 3.28
CA THR A 27 15.04 -19.85 4.62
C THR A 27 14.36 -19.02 5.70
N SER A 28 13.68 -17.94 5.32
CA SER A 28 12.70 -17.24 6.15
C SER A 28 11.48 -18.15 6.32
N ASP A 29 10.89 -18.21 7.51
CA ASP A 29 9.74 -19.08 7.86
C ASP A 29 8.42 -18.75 7.11
N VAL A 30 8.47 -18.37 5.83
CA VAL A 30 7.32 -18.37 4.89
C VAL A 30 7.04 -19.82 4.50
N ARG A 31 6.62 -20.62 5.48
CA ARG A 31 6.37 -22.06 5.32
C ARG A 31 5.13 -22.29 4.46
N MET A 32 5.37 -22.78 3.24
CA MET A 32 4.39 -23.54 2.46
C MET A 32 4.10 -24.87 3.17
N HIS A 33 3.21 -24.89 4.18
CA HIS A 33 2.75 -26.15 4.75
C HIS A 33 1.55 -26.69 3.97
N ALA A 34 1.85 -27.50 2.96
CA ALA A 34 0.93 -28.55 2.53
C ALA A 34 0.95 -29.65 3.61
N MET A 35 -0.10 -29.76 4.42
CA MET A 35 -0.18 -30.76 5.48
C MET A 35 -0.82 -32.07 5.00
N PRO A 36 -0.19 -33.23 5.28
CA PRO A 36 -0.91 -34.44 5.65
C PRO A 36 -0.90 -34.61 7.17
N PHE A 37 -2.06 -35.03 7.67
CA PHE A 37 -2.43 -35.28 9.06
C PHE A 37 -1.77 -36.56 9.60
N GLU A 38 -1.28 -36.57 10.86
CA GLU A 38 -1.29 -37.71 11.81
C GLU A 38 -0.67 -37.35 13.20
N PRO A 39 -0.91 -38.13 14.30
CA PRO A 39 -1.36 -37.55 15.57
C PRO A 39 -0.36 -37.56 16.74
N ARG A 40 -0.71 -36.74 17.74
CA ARG A 40 -0.09 -36.48 19.06
C ARG A 40 0.58 -37.67 19.77
N GLN A 41 1.71 -37.40 20.43
CA GLN A 41 2.06 -37.97 21.73
C GLN A 41 2.66 -36.91 22.68
N GLN A 42 2.06 -36.79 23.87
CA GLN A 42 2.59 -36.03 25.01
C GLN A 42 3.55 -36.90 25.82
N PRO A 43 4.60 -36.32 26.44
CA PRO A 43 5.23 -36.93 27.60
C PRO A 43 4.79 -36.28 28.92
N LYS A 44 4.75 -37.16 29.92
CA LYS A 44 4.20 -37.06 31.27
C LYS A 44 4.96 -36.11 32.20
N VAL A 45 4.19 -35.56 33.13
CA VAL A 45 4.62 -34.96 34.41
C VAL A 45 5.35 -36.00 35.26
N ALA A 46 6.45 -35.61 35.90
CA ALA A 46 7.05 -36.31 37.03
C ALA A 46 7.11 -35.37 38.25
N LEU A 47 6.63 -35.89 39.38
CA LEU A 47 6.56 -35.24 40.68
C LEU A 47 7.92 -35.16 41.38
N SER A 48 8.03 -34.14 42.24
CA SER A 48 9.01 -33.83 43.30
C SER A 48 9.28 -35.03 44.25
N PRO A 49 10.29 -35.03 45.16
CA PRO A 49 10.43 -34.03 46.24
C PRO A 49 11.88 -33.74 46.73
N SER A 50 12.07 -32.70 47.53
CA SER A 50 12.62 -32.83 48.90
C SER A 50 12.78 -31.46 49.57
N SER A 51 12.17 -31.34 50.73
CA SER A 51 12.25 -30.23 51.66
C SER A 51 13.57 -30.28 52.45
N GLN A 52 14.15 -29.12 52.74
CA GLN A 52 14.97 -28.94 53.93
C GLN A 52 14.51 -27.69 54.68
N GLU A 53 14.04 -27.95 55.90
CA GLU A 53 13.69 -27.01 56.93
C GLU A 53 14.97 -26.36 57.48
N HIS A 54 14.95 -25.03 57.66
CA HIS A 54 15.88 -24.35 58.55
C HIS A 54 15.08 -23.46 59.51
N SER A 55 15.34 -23.68 60.78
CA SER A 55 14.70 -23.08 61.95
C SER A 55 14.99 -21.57 62.08
N PRO A 56 14.08 -20.78 62.68
CA PRO A 56 14.26 -19.34 62.83
C PRO A 56 15.02 -19.01 64.13
N SER A 57 16.09 -18.22 64.02
CA SER A 57 16.69 -17.55 65.18
C SER A 57 16.06 -16.17 65.35
N GLU A 58 15.26 -16.01 66.40
CA GLU A 58 14.68 -14.74 66.83
C GLU A 58 15.78 -13.75 67.22
N SER A 59 15.78 -12.58 66.58
CA SER A 59 16.38 -11.37 67.13
C SER A 59 15.39 -10.22 66.92
N GLU A 60 14.59 -9.94 67.95
CA GLU A 60 13.66 -8.81 67.96
C GLU A 60 14.43 -7.48 68.09
N GLY A 61 14.95 -6.99 66.97
CA GLY A 61 15.28 -5.58 66.80
C GLY A 61 14.02 -4.82 66.42
N LYS A 62 13.55 -3.90 67.27
CA LYS A 62 12.41 -3.01 66.96
C LYS A 62 12.71 -2.20 65.69
N GLU A 63 12.21 -2.66 64.54
CA GLU A 63 12.33 -1.96 63.27
C GLU A 63 11.75 -0.55 63.37
N SER A 64 12.56 0.44 63.01
CA SER A 64 12.15 1.84 62.90
C SER A 64 10.99 1.99 61.90
N ILE A 65 10.06 2.91 62.15
CA ILE A 65 8.92 3.20 61.23
C ILE A 65 9.42 3.48 59.80
N SER A 66 10.60 4.08 59.65
CA SER A 66 11.25 4.32 58.36
C SER A 66 11.65 3.02 57.64
N GLN A 67 12.15 2.01 58.38
CA GLN A 67 12.49 0.70 57.82
C GLN A 67 11.24 -0.06 57.36
N LYS A 68 10.15 0.02 58.14
CA LYS A 68 8.85 -0.58 57.76
C LYS A 68 8.27 0.04 56.48
N TYR A 69 8.36 1.37 56.35
CA TYR A 69 7.94 2.08 55.14
C TYR A 69 8.77 1.69 53.91
N ARG A 70 10.10 1.63 54.07
CA ARG A 70 11.03 1.25 52.99
C ARG A 70 10.84 -0.20 52.56
N ARG A 71 10.53 -1.09 53.51
CA ARG A 71 10.19 -2.50 53.23
C ARG A 71 8.90 -2.62 52.44
N ARG A 72 7.85 -1.90 52.86
CA ARG A 72 6.55 -1.87 52.15
C ARG A 72 6.68 -1.33 50.73
N GLN A 73 7.44 -0.25 50.50
CA GLN A 73 7.70 0.25 49.14
C GLN A 73 8.45 -0.77 48.28
N LYS A 74 9.41 -1.50 48.85
CA LYS A 74 10.17 -2.54 48.13
C LYS A 74 9.28 -3.74 47.78
N GLU A 75 8.37 -4.11 48.68
CA GLU A 75 7.36 -5.14 48.44
C GLU A 75 6.35 -4.71 47.36
N GLU A 76 5.87 -3.46 47.40
CA GLU A 76 4.98 -2.91 46.37
C GLU A 76 5.67 -2.83 45.00
N LEU A 77 6.94 -2.42 44.94
CA LEU A 77 7.71 -2.36 43.71
C LEU A 77 7.94 -3.76 43.12
N LYS A 78 8.22 -4.75 43.98
CA LYS A 78 8.32 -6.15 43.57
C LYS A 78 6.99 -6.69 43.04
N HIS A 79 5.88 -6.37 43.72
CA HIS A 79 4.55 -6.76 43.29
C HIS A 79 4.18 -6.14 41.93
N LEU A 80 4.50 -4.87 41.72
CA LEU A 80 4.29 -4.19 40.44
C LEU A 80 5.18 -4.79 39.32
N GLN A 81 6.42 -5.15 39.62
CA GLN A 81 7.30 -5.84 38.66
C GLN A 81 6.75 -7.21 38.28
N GLU A 82 6.26 -7.99 39.25
CA GLU A 82 5.61 -9.28 39.01
C GLU A 82 4.35 -9.10 38.15
N GLN A 83 3.50 -8.10 38.45
CA GLN A 83 2.32 -7.78 37.63
C GLN A 83 2.70 -7.37 36.20
N VAL A 84 3.74 -6.56 36.01
CA VAL A 84 4.21 -6.18 34.68
C VAL A 84 4.71 -7.40 33.92
N THR A 85 5.48 -8.29 34.56
CA THR A 85 5.93 -9.53 33.91
C THR A 85 4.75 -10.44 33.54
N GLN A 86 3.75 -10.57 34.41
CA GLN A 86 2.56 -11.38 34.16
C GLN A 86 1.68 -10.80 33.04
N LEU A 87 1.47 -9.49 33.04
CA LEU A 87 0.70 -8.82 31.98
C LEU A 87 1.44 -8.85 30.64
N SER A 88 2.77 -8.70 30.66
CA SER A 88 3.59 -8.81 29.45
C SER A 88 3.60 -10.22 28.87
N SER A 89 3.61 -11.26 29.70
CA SER A 89 3.51 -12.65 29.25
C SER A 89 2.12 -12.97 28.72
N HIS A 90 1.06 -12.49 29.38
CA HIS A 90 -0.31 -12.60 28.86
C HIS A 90 -0.47 -11.89 27.51
N LEU A 91 0.12 -10.70 27.35
CA LEU A 91 0.13 -10.01 26.05
C LEU A 91 0.85 -10.83 24.99
N ALA A 92 2.02 -11.39 25.29
CA ALA A 92 2.77 -12.22 24.34
C ALA A 92 1.97 -13.46 23.91
N VAL A 93 1.30 -14.13 24.85
CA VAL A 93 0.42 -15.27 24.55
C VAL A 93 -0.76 -14.85 23.68
N LEU A 94 -1.45 -13.77 24.03
CA LEU A 94 -2.58 -13.26 23.24
C LEU A 94 -2.16 -12.82 21.84
N MET A 95 -0.99 -12.21 21.69
CA MET A 95 -0.42 -11.85 20.39
C MET A 95 -0.11 -13.10 19.56
N ASN A 96 0.48 -14.13 20.17
CA ASN A 96 0.77 -15.40 19.48
C ASN A 96 -0.51 -16.16 19.08
N VAL A 97 -1.52 -16.21 19.95
CA VAL A 97 -2.81 -16.83 19.63
C VAL A 97 -3.48 -16.08 18.47
N LYS A 98 -3.48 -14.74 18.53
CA LYS A 98 -4.05 -13.90 17.47
C LYS A 98 -3.29 -14.02 16.15
N ALA A 99 -1.97 -14.21 16.19
CA ALA A 99 -1.15 -14.47 15.00
C ALA A 99 -1.49 -15.83 14.38
N LEU A 100 -1.62 -16.88 15.19
CA LEU A 100 -2.00 -18.22 14.73
C LEU A 100 -3.43 -18.25 14.15
N GLU A 101 -4.37 -17.51 14.76
CA GLU A 101 -5.72 -17.31 14.23
C GLU A 101 -5.78 -16.41 12.98
N ALA A 102 -4.74 -15.64 12.69
CA ALA A 102 -4.62 -14.88 11.45
C ALA A 102 -4.08 -15.76 10.31
N GLU A 103 -3.23 -16.74 10.62
CA GLU A 103 -2.66 -17.70 9.66
C GLU A 103 -3.63 -18.82 9.26
N GLY A 104 -4.57 -19.20 10.14
CA GLY A 104 -5.52 -20.30 9.89
C GLY A 104 -6.90 -19.91 9.34
N GLY A 105 -7.17 -18.62 9.13
CA GLY A 105 -8.47 -18.13 8.66
C GLY A 105 -8.67 -18.27 7.16
N SER A 106 -9.91 -18.50 6.71
CA SER A 106 -10.26 -18.38 5.28
C SER A 106 -9.94 -16.96 4.78
N GLU A 107 -9.54 -16.80 3.52
CA GLU A 107 -9.29 -15.49 2.91
C GLU A 107 -10.43 -14.48 3.17
N TRP A 108 -11.68 -14.98 3.21
CA TRP A 108 -12.88 -14.23 3.54
C TRP A 108 -12.92 -13.70 4.97
N GLU A 109 -12.44 -14.48 5.93
CA GLU A 109 -12.41 -14.06 7.33
C GLU A 109 -11.40 -12.94 7.53
N ARG A 110 -10.21 -13.05 6.92
CA ARG A 110 -9.20 -12.00 6.94
C ARG A 110 -9.72 -10.72 6.26
N MET A 111 -10.38 -10.87 5.12
CA MET A 111 -11.04 -9.77 4.41
C MET A 111 -12.13 -9.12 5.28
N ALA A 112 -12.98 -9.91 5.93
CA ALA A 112 -14.03 -9.39 6.81
C ALA A 112 -13.44 -8.62 8.00
N ARG A 113 -12.32 -9.09 8.57
CA ARG A 113 -11.59 -8.38 9.62
C ARG A 113 -11.00 -7.07 9.11
N SER A 114 -10.34 -7.10 7.94
CA SER A 114 -9.78 -5.91 7.27
C SER A 114 -10.87 -4.88 6.95
N GLN A 115 -11.96 -5.30 6.30
CA GLN A 115 -13.12 -4.47 5.99
C GLN A 115 -13.79 -3.90 7.24
N LYS A 116 -13.91 -4.67 8.32
CA LYS A 116 -14.45 -4.16 9.59
C LYS A 116 -13.56 -3.05 10.16
N LEU A 117 -12.24 -3.23 10.15
CA LEU A 117 -11.30 -2.23 10.62
C LEU A 117 -11.35 -0.96 9.76
N ASN A 118 -11.35 -1.13 8.44
CA ASN A 118 -11.45 -0.03 7.47
C ASN A 118 -12.77 0.73 7.62
N SER A 119 -13.89 0.02 7.81
CA SER A 119 -15.20 0.61 8.09
C SER A 119 -15.20 1.41 9.40
N GLN A 120 -14.63 0.87 10.48
CA GLN A 120 -14.52 1.59 11.75
C GLN A 120 -13.68 2.86 11.64
N ARG A 121 -12.54 2.78 10.92
CA ARG A 121 -11.70 3.94 10.61
C ARG A 121 -12.46 4.97 9.78
N ALA A 122 -13.14 4.54 8.71
CA ALA A 122 -13.93 5.41 7.86
C ALA A 122 -15.07 6.09 8.61
N ILE A 123 -15.75 5.40 9.54
CA ILE A 123 -16.79 5.99 10.39
C ILE A 123 -16.20 7.03 11.34
N SER A 124 -15.08 6.71 12.01
CA SER A 124 -14.37 7.64 12.89
C SER A 124 -13.96 8.90 12.11
N GLU A 125 -13.38 8.71 10.94
CA GLU A 125 -12.90 9.77 10.07
C GLU A 125 -14.07 10.61 9.51
N ASN A 126 -15.16 9.98 9.09
CA ASN A 126 -16.38 10.68 8.69
C ASN A 126 -16.94 11.55 9.83
N SER A 127 -16.90 11.05 11.08
CA SER A 127 -17.30 11.84 12.25
C SER A 127 -16.37 13.05 12.48
N ARG A 128 -15.06 12.88 12.21
CA ARG A 128 -14.05 13.92 12.34
C ARG A 128 -14.24 14.98 11.25
N LEU A 129 -14.44 14.55 10.01
CA LEU A 129 -14.70 15.41 8.85
C LEU A 129 -16.02 16.16 8.99
N LYS A 130 -17.09 15.53 9.48
CA LYS A 130 -18.36 16.21 9.77
C LYS A 130 -18.19 17.33 10.80
N ARG A 131 -17.44 17.07 11.88
CA ARG A 131 -17.11 18.11 12.87
C ARG A 131 -16.29 19.24 12.25
N ALA A 132 -15.26 18.92 11.49
CA ALA A 132 -14.44 19.92 10.81
C ALA A 132 -15.25 20.73 9.79
N LEU A 133 -16.21 20.11 9.09
CA LEU A 133 -17.11 20.78 8.16
C LEU A 133 -18.08 21.70 8.88
N GLU A 134 -18.65 21.28 10.02
CA GLU A 134 -19.46 22.16 10.88
C GLU A 134 -18.65 23.37 11.38
N GLU A 135 -17.39 23.17 11.76
CA GLU A 135 -16.48 24.24 12.15
C GLU A 135 -16.17 25.18 10.99
N GLN A 136 -15.86 24.65 9.81
CA GLN A 136 -15.65 25.44 8.60
C GLN A 136 -16.90 26.20 8.18
N LEU A 137 -18.09 25.62 8.36
CA LEU A 137 -19.36 26.27 8.05
C LEU A 137 -19.65 27.42 9.04
N LYS A 138 -19.35 27.25 10.33
CA LYS A 138 -19.38 28.35 11.32
C LYS A 138 -18.39 29.45 10.96
N LEU A 139 -17.18 29.09 10.54
CA LEU A 139 -16.16 30.04 10.10
C LEU A 139 -16.59 30.76 8.82
N ALA A 140 -17.15 30.06 7.85
CA ALA A 140 -17.68 30.63 6.62
C ALA A 140 -18.86 31.58 6.90
N GLN A 141 -19.76 31.24 7.83
CA GLN A 141 -20.82 32.14 8.28
C GLN A 141 -20.26 33.38 8.97
N ALA A 142 -19.24 33.24 9.82
CA ALA A 142 -18.56 34.38 10.44
C ALA A 142 -17.84 35.26 9.40
N LEU A 143 -17.20 34.63 8.39
CA LEU A 143 -16.58 35.33 7.27
C LEU A 143 -17.61 35.99 6.37
N ASP A 144 -18.76 35.38 6.10
CA ASP A 144 -19.83 35.98 5.28
C ASP A 144 -20.41 37.21 5.98
N GLN A 145 -20.59 37.15 7.31
CA GLN A 145 -20.95 38.32 8.14
C GLN A 145 -19.89 39.43 8.10
N LEU A 146 -18.61 39.09 7.94
CA LEU A 146 -17.50 40.05 7.80
C LEU A 146 -17.33 40.56 6.35
N LEU A 147 -17.64 39.73 5.35
CA LEU A 147 -17.45 39.98 3.92
C LEU A 147 -18.65 40.66 3.25
N VAL A 148 -19.82 40.73 3.89
CA VAL A 148 -20.89 41.68 3.52
C VAL A 148 -20.35 43.13 3.44
N LYS A 149 -19.19 43.44 4.02
CA LYS A 149 -18.52 44.75 3.94
C LYS A 149 -17.50 44.95 2.81
N ARG A 150 -17.16 43.96 1.96
CA ARG A 150 -16.29 44.18 0.77
C ARG A 150 -16.54 43.14 -0.34
N PRO A 151 -16.61 43.55 -1.63
CA PRO A 151 -16.97 42.66 -2.72
C PRO A 151 -15.83 41.69 -3.09
N ARG A 152 -16.28 40.52 -3.55
CA ARG A 152 -15.64 39.21 -3.67
C ARG A 152 -14.55 39.14 -4.77
N LEU A 153 -13.48 38.39 -4.49
CA LEU A 153 -12.62 37.77 -5.49
C LEU A 153 -12.84 36.26 -5.47
N ALA A 154 -13.01 35.67 -6.65
CA ALA A 154 -13.50 34.33 -6.90
C ALA A 154 -12.48 33.23 -6.58
N THR A 155 -12.97 32.10 -6.07
CA THR A 155 -12.20 30.87 -5.79
C THR A 155 -12.58 29.78 -6.79
N PHE A 156 -11.57 29.01 -7.23
CA PHE A 156 -11.65 27.90 -8.17
C PHE A 156 -12.49 26.71 -7.65
N PRO A 157 -13.13 25.90 -8.53
CA PRO A 157 -13.93 24.75 -8.09
C PRO A 157 -13.08 23.50 -7.86
N THR A 158 -13.05 23.09 -6.59
CA THR A 158 -13.17 21.69 -6.07
C THR A 158 -12.55 20.55 -6.87
N LEU A 159 -11.25 20.34 -6.67
CA LEU A 159 -10.71 19.01 -6.36
C LEU A 159 -11.04 18.73 -4.88
N ASP A 160 -11.32 17.48 -4.47
CA ASP A 160 -11.58 17.17 -3.06
C ASP A 160 -10.42 17.72 -2.22
N LEU A 161 -10.70 18.77 -1.44
CA LEU A 161 -9.68 19.64 -0.83
C LEU A 161 -8.83 18.92 0.24
N ASP A 162 -9.17 17.68 0.52
CA ASP A 162 -8.48 16.78 1.44
C ASP A 162 -7.55 15.82 0.68
N ASP A 163 -7.97 15.28 -0.47
CA ASP A 163 -7.17 14.35 -1.29
C ASP A 163 -5.92 15.02 -1.88
N TRP A 164 -6.03 16.27 -2.37
CA TRP A 164 -4.86 16.99 -2.90
C TRP A 164 -3.87 17.41 -1.81
N LYS A 165 -4.30 17.57 -0.55
CA LYS A 165 -3.39 17.90 0.57
C LYS A 165 -2.61 16.68 1.03
N LEU A 166 -3.20 15.49 0.90
CA LEU A 166 -2.60 14.23 1.33
C LEU A 166 -1.59 13.70 0.31
N ARG A 167 -1.71 14.07 -0.97
CA ARG A 167 -0.82 13.61 -2.06
C ARG A 167 0.28 14.60 -2.40
N LYS A 168 0.95 15.13 -1.36
CA LYS A 168 2.01 16.13 -1.50
C LYS A 168 3.32 15.69 -0.89
N LEU A 169 4.41 15.99 -1.58
CA LEU A 169 5.76 15.81 -1.06
C LEU A 169 6.46 17.16 -0.91
N CYS A 170 7.01 17.40 0.27
CA CYS A 170 7.76 18.62 0.56
C CYS A 170 9.25 18.45 0.21
N SER A 171 9.97 19.57 0.25
CA SER A 171 11.43 19.63 0.07
C SER A 171 12.26 19.13 1.26
N ASP A 172 11.71 19.16 2.48
CA ASP A 172 12.38 18.66 3.68
C ASP A 172 12.57 17.12 3.61
N PRO A 173 13.80 16.58 3.60
CA PRO A 173 14.05 15.16 3.33
C PRO A 173 13.35 14.19 4.30
N GLU A 174 13.37 14.49 5.59
CA GLU A 174 12.76 13.60 6.60
C GLU A 174 11.23 13.63 6.55
N ARG A 175 10.64 14.80 6.36
CA ARG A 175 9.19 14.92 6.18
C ARG A 175 8.75 14.33 4.83
N ARG A 176 9.53 14.52 3.77
CA ARG A 176 9.31 13.94 2.45
C ARG A 176 9.22 12.42 2.53
N ARG A 177 10.23 11.77 3.13
CA ARG A 177 10.25 10.30 3.31
C ARG A 177 9.07 9.79 4.14
N ARG A 178 8.72 10.48 5.23
CA ARG A 178 7.54 10.13 6.05
C ARG A 178 6.23 10.28 5.27
N SER A 179 6.04 11.38 4.54
CA SER A 179 4.86 11.60 3.70
C SER A 179 4.78 10.58 2.56
N PHE A 180 5.90 10.24 1.93
CA PHE A 180 5.99 9.20 0.93
C PHE A 180 5.48 7.87 1.49
N HIS A 181 6.02 7.40 2.61
CA HIS A 181 5.59 6.13 3.20
C HIS A 181 4.14 6.16 3.64
N ALA A 182 3.69 7.23 4.31
CA ALA A 182 2.29 7.37 4.70
C ALA A 182 1.33 7.30 3.51
N LEU A 183 1.71 7.88 2.36
CA LEU A 183 0.92 7.86 1.14
C LEU A 183 0.75 6.45 0.56
N VAL A 184 1.85 5.69 0.46
CA VAL A 184 1.82 4.33 -0.09
C VAL A 184 1.25 3.32 0.91
N ASP A 185 1.40 3.56 2.21
CA ASP A 185 0.85 2.72 3.27
C ASP A 185 -0.68 2.88 3.33
N ASP A 186 -1.22 4.10 3.23
CA ASP A 186 -2.67 4.34 3.13
C ASP A 186 -3.28 3.67 1.89
N ALA A 187 -2.59 3.76 0.75
CA ALA A 187 -3.02 3.08 -0.48
C ALA A 187 -2.94 1.55 -0.36
N HIS A 188 -1.96 1.00 0.39
CA HIS A 188 -1.86 -0.44 0.69
C HIS A 188 -3.04 -0.94 1.53
N GLU A 189 -3.47 -0.18 2.54
CA GLU A 189 -4.64 -0.53 3.37
C GLU A 189 -5.95 -0.63 2.56
N GLN A 190 -6.01 0.01 1.38
CA GLN A 190 -7.16 0.04 0.49
C GLN A 190 -7.13 -1.03 -0.63
N VAL A 191 -6.03 -1.78 -0.79
CA VAL A 191 -5.84 -2.75 -1.88
C VAL A 191 -6.97 -3.78 -1.92
N ASP A 192 -7.30 -4.36 -0.77
CA ASP A 192 -8.38 -5.35 -0.64
C ASP A 192 -9.74 -4.79 -1.07
N ALA A 193 -10.04 -3.54 -0.69
CA ALA A 193 -11.27 -2.86 -1.09
C ALA A 193 -11.27 -2.50 -2.58
N MET A 194 -10.11 -2.22 -3.18
CA MET A 194 -9.97 -1.99 -4.61
C MET A 194 -10.20 -3.29 -5.40
N LEU A 195 -9.59 -4.41 -4.99
CA LEU A 195 -9.79 -5.72 -5.63
C LEU A 195 -11.24 -6.21 -5.52
N LEU A 196 -11.88 -5.99 -4.37
CA LEU A 196 -13.28 -6.35 -4.16
C LEU A 196 -14.20 -5.54 -5.10
N ARG A 197 -14.02 -4.22 -5.20
CA ARG A 197 -14.79 -3.36 -6.11
C ARG A 197 -14.61 -3.74 -7.58
N ALA A 198 -13.42 -4.23 -7.94
CA ALA A 198 -13.13 -4.73 -9.28
C ALA A 198 -13.63 -6.17 -9.54
N GLY A 199 -14.22 -6.85 -8.55
CA GLY A 199 -14.66 -8.24 -8.68
C GLY A 199 -13.51 -9.26 -8.80
N LEU A 200 -12.26 -8.83 -8.57
CA LEU A 200 -11.08 -9.68 -8.74
C LEU A 200 -10.87 -10.69 -7.60
N MET A 201 -11.55 -10.50 -6.46
CA MET A 201 -11.50 -11.43 -5.34
C MET A 201 -12.19 -12.75 -5.66
N GLU A 202 -13.31 -12.69 -6.39
CA GLU A 202 -14.15 -13.83 -6.75
C GLU A 202 -13.79 -14.43 -8.11
N ALA A 203 -13.06 -13.67 -8.94
CA ALA A 203 -12.62 -14.14 -10.23
C ALA A 203 -11.67 -15.34 -10.09
N THR A 204 -12.01 -16.44 -10.78
CA THR A 204 -11.23 -17.69 -10.81
C THR A 204 -10.55 -17.93 -12.15
N GLU A 205 -10.90 -17.16 -13.18
CA GLU A 205 -10.40 -17.29 -14.55
C GLU A 205 -9.66 -16.03 -14.99
N ASP A 206 -8.85 -16.17 -16.03
CA ASP A 206 -8.15 -15.05 -16.64
C ASP A 206 -9.16 -14.03 -17.18
N THR A 207 -9.15 -12.83 -16.61
CA THR A 207 -10.09 -11.76 -16.94
C THR A 207 -9.36 -10.47 -17.29
N ARG A 208 -9.98 -9.63 -18.11
CA ARG A 208 -9.46 -8.31 -18.48
C ARG A 208 -10.63 -7.36 -18.68
N HIS A 209 -10.55 -6.22 -18.01
CA HIS A 209 -11.53 -5.16 -18.11
C HIS A 209 -10.84 -3.80 -18.21
N LEU A 210 -11.31 -2.96 -19.13
CA LEU A 210 -10.84 -1.59 -19.30
C LEU A 210 -12.05 -0.72 -19.58
N ASN A 211 -12.16 0.36 -18.84
CA ASN A 211 -13.25 1.29 -18.94
C ASN A 211 -12.76 2.73 -18.79
N VAL A 212 -13.23 3.58 -19.70
CA VAL A 212 -13.02 5.02 -19.65
C VAL A 212 -14.37 5.69 -19.79
N THR A 213 -14.78 6.34 -18.71
CA THR A 213 -16.07 7.02 -18.60
C THR A 213 -15.87 8.49 -18.24
N VAL A 214 -16.93 9.27 -18.35
CA VAL A 214 -16.97 10.61 -17.80
C VAL A 214 -17.85 10.56 -16.56
N ASN A 215 -17.42 11.20 -15.49
CA ASN A 215 -18.19 11.23 -14.26
C ASN A 215 -19.57 11.90 -14.48
N PRO A 216 -20.55 11.69 -13.57
CA PRO A 216 -21.89 12.26 -13.74
C PRO A 216 -21.93 13.80 -13.83
N ARG A 217 -20.91 14.48 -13.29
CA ARG A 217 -20.78 15.95 -13.36
C ARG A 217 -20.29 16.45 -14.72
N GLY A 218 -19.72 15.57 -15.56
CA GLY A 218 -19.21 15.94 -16.87
C GLY A 218 -17.89 16.71 -16.83
N ASP A 219 -17.18 16.71 -15.70
CA ASP A 219 -15.95 17.49 -15.49
C ASP A 219 -14.68 16.64 -15.46
N SER A 220 -14.81 15.32 -15.32
CA SER A 220 -13.68 14.41 -15.14
C SER A 220 -13.82 13.12 -15.92
N ILE A 221 -12.71 12.64 -16.45
CA ILE A 221 -12.52 11.33 -17.05
C ILE A 221 -12.16 10.35 -15.94
N VAL A 222 -12.92 9.27 -15.83
CA VAL A 222 -12.66 8.18 -14.88
C VAL A 222 -12.02 7.02 -15.65
N LEU A 223 -10.88 6.57 -15.17
CA LEU A 223 -10.10 5.46 -15.71
C LEU A 223 -10.22 4.27 -14.77
N GLU A 224 -10.66 3.13 -15.30
CA GLU A 224 -10.73 1.87 -14.56
C GLU A 224 -10.13 0.77 -15.43
N ALA A 225 -9.17 0.03 -14.89
CA ALA A 225 -8.63 -1.14 -15.57
C ALA A 225 -8.29 -2.22 -14.56
N HIS A 226 -8.65 -3.46 -14.86
CA HIS A 226 -8.31 -4.58 -13.99
C HIS A 226 -8.15 -5.89 -14.77
N SER A 227 -7.33 -6.78 -14.23
CA SER A 227 -7.08 -8.10 -14.81
C SER A 227 -6.73 -9.13 -13.75
N LEU A 228 -6.96 -10.38 -14.11
CA LEU A 228 -6.45 -11.56 -13.42
C LEU A 228 -5.68 -12.41 -14.43
N ARG A 229 -4.47 -12.84 -14.06
CA ARG A 229 -3.64 -13.73 -14.88
C ARG A 229 -2.98 -14.81 -14.03
N TYR A 230 -3.14 -16.07 -14.41
CA TYR A 230 -2.30 -17.16 -13.90
C TYR A 230 -0.94 -17.17 -14.59
N ARG A 231 0.10 -17.55 -13.84
CA ARG A 231 1.46 -17.70 -14.33
C ARG A 231 2.07 -19.01 -13.84
N ASP A 232 2.74 -19.72 -14.74
CA ASP A 232 3.43 -20.98 -14.48
C ASP A 232 4.81 -20.73 -13.86
N CYS A 233 4.84 -19.95 -12.78
CA CYS A 233 6.01 -19.77 -11.94
C CYS A 233 5.59 -19.50 -10.49
N ASN A 234 6.53 -19.73 -9.57
CA ASN A 234 6.35 -19.42 -8.16
C ASN A 234 6.04 -17.93 -7.95
N PHE A 235 5.20 -17.63 -6.95
CA PHE A 235 4.73 -16.26 -6.69
C PHE A 235 5.86 -15.29 -6.33
N ILE A 236 6.93 -15.76 -5.68
CA ILE A 236 8.14 -14.98 -5.40
C ILE A 236 8.81 -14.56 -6.71
N SER A 237 9.09 -15.52 -7.61
CA SER A 237 9.72 -15.24 -8.90
C SER A 237 8.87 -14.29 -9.75
N ASN A 238 7.54 -14.45 -9.74
CA ASN A 238 6.62 -13.52 -10.40
C ASN A 238 6.65 -12.13 -9.76
N GLY A 239 6.66 -12.04 -8.43
CA GLY A 239 6.82 -10.79 -7.70
C GLY A 239 8.13 -10.07 -8.03
N MET A 240 9.24 -10.80 -8.15
CA MET A 240 10.52 -10.21 -8.54
C MET A 240 10.50 -9.64 -9.96
N LYS A 241 9.88 -10.35 -10.92
CA LYS A 241 9.64 -9.82 -12.27
C LYS A 241 8.83 -8.53 -12.24
N CYS A 242 7.77 -8.49 -11.43
CA CYS A 242 6.97 -7.28 -11.25
C CYS A 242 7.79 -6.13 -10.64
N TRP A 243 8.66 -6.40 -9.66
CA TRP A 243 9.49 -5.37 -9.05
C TRP A 243 10.56 -4.81 -10.01
N ALA A 244 11.14 -5.65 -10.86
CA ALA A 244 12.15 -5.25 -11.84
C ALA A 244 11.63 -4.17 -12.81
N VAL A 245 10.33 -4.15 -13.12
CA VAL A 245 9.70 -3.10 -13.93
C VAL A 245 9.80 -1.72 -13.27
N TRP A 246 9.69 -1.66 -11.94
CA TRP A 246 9.70 -0.38 -11.21
C TRP A 246 11.10 0.05 -10.76
N ASN A 247 12.00 -0.90 -10.53
CA ASN A 247 13.31 -0.66 -9.91
C ASN A 247 14.48 -0.59 -10.92
N HIS A 248 14.20 -0.39 -12.21
CA HIS A 248 15.24 -0.27 -13.23
C HIS A 248 15.87 1.13 -13.22
N ARG A 249 17.14 1.22 -12.78
CA ARG A 249 17.83 2.51 -12.54
C ARG A 249 18.00 3.39 -13.78
N GLU A 250 18.14 2.80 -14.95
CA GLU A 250 18.30 3.55 -16.21
C GLU A 250 16.94 4.01 -16.78
N GLY A 251 15.84 3.70 -16.10
CA GLY A 251 14.49 3.86 -16.61
C GLY A 251 14.14 2.79 -17.65
N ILE A 252 12.88 2.79 -18.10
CA ILE A 252 12.35 1.86 -19.09
C ILE A 252 11.53 2.64 -20.11
N VAL A 253 11.71 2.32 -21.39
CA VAL A 253 10.78 2.73 -22.44
C VAL A 253 9.77 1.59 -22.62
N LEU A 254 8.53 1.85 -22.26
CA LEU A 254 7.43 0.90 -22.43
C LEU A 254 7.13 0.71 -23.93
N PRO A 255 6.59 -0.47 -24.33
CA PRO A 255 6.17 -0.74 -25.70
C PRO A 255 5.25 0.31 -26.35
N ASN A 256 4.51 1.08 -25.53
CA ASN A 256 3.64 2.15 -25.97
C ASN A 256 4.32 3.54 -25.98
N ASN A 257 5.65 3.59 -26.01
CA ASN A 257 6.48 4.79 -25.97
C ASN A 257 6.44 5.59 -24.67
N ALA A 258 5.67 5.17 -23.66
CA ALA A 258 5.73 5.81 -22.35
C ALA A 258 7.09 5.54 -21.69
N THR A 259 7.66 6.54 -21.05
CA THR A 259 8.95 6.43 -20.37
C THR A 259 8.74 6.40 -18.87
N LEU A 260 9.33 5.41 -18.20
CA LEU A 260 9.40 5.31 -16.76
C LEU A 260 10.83 5.66 -16.33
N GLU A 261 10.97 6.69 -15.49
CA GLU A 261 12.24 7.16 -14.95
C GLU A 261 12.20 7.07 -13.42
N VAL A 262 13.20 6.45 -12.80
CA VAL A 262 13.34 6.43 -11.35
C VAL A 262 13.99 7.73 -10.90
N LEU A 263 13.26 8.54 -10.12
CA LEU A 263 13.72 9.83 -9.62
C LEU A 263 14.50 9.67 -8.32
N GLU A 264 13.95 8.88 -7.39
CA GLU A 264 14.55 8.63 -6.09
C GLU A 264 14.35 7.17 -5.71
N GLN A 265 15.40 6.54 -5.20
CA GLN A 265 15.32 5.25 -4.51
C GLN A 265 15.30 5.52 -3.02
N LEU A 266 14.14 5.38 -2.38
CA LEU A 266 13.96 5.71 -0.96
C LEU A 266 14.49 4.59 -0.06
N ASP A 267 14.25 3.34 -0.47
CA ASP A 267 14.77 2.13 0.17
C ASP A 267 14.76 0.95 -0.82
N GLU A 268 15.03 -0.26 -0.33
CA GLU A 268 15.07 -1.48 -1.15
C GLU A 268 13.70 -1.86 -1.79
N ASN A 269 12.61 -1.42 -1.17
CA ASN A 269 11.23 -1.76 -1.55
C ASN A 269 10.41 -0.55 -2.02
N SER A 270 11.01 0.63 -2.11
CA SER A 270 10.32 1.89 -2.37
C SER A 270 11.06 2.73 -3.39
N VAL A 271 10.38 3.07 -4.49
CA VAL A 271 10.91 3.92 -5.56
C VAL A 271 9.92 5.04 -5.86
N TYR A 272 10.45 6.22 -6.11
CA TYR A 272 9.70 7.34 -6.64
C TYR A 272 10.02 7.49 -8.12
N CYS A 273 9.00 7.46 -8.97
CA CYS A 273 9.19 7.45 -10.42
C CYS A 273 8.37 8.53 -11.13
N ARG A 274 8.83 8.87 -12.33
CA ARG A 274 8.11 9.68 -13.31
C ARG A 274 7.73 8.80 -14.48
N ILE A 275 6.45 8.80 -14.82
CA ILE A 275 5.93 8.17 -16.03
C ILE A 275 5.47 9.29 -16.96
N THR A 276 6.06 9.38 -18.14
CA THR A 276 5.65 10.32 -19.19
C THR A 276 5.02 9.54 -20.33
N SER A 277 3.77 9.88 -20.66
CA SER A 277 3.01 9.24 -21.72
C SER A 277 2.90 10.14 -22.94
N TYR A 278 2.93 9.53 -24.12
CA TYR A 278 2.96 10.21 -25.41
C TYR A 278 1.74 9.84 -26.25
N LEU A 279 1.21 10.80 -27.01
CA LEU A 279 0.11 10.58 -27.97
C LEU A 279 0.59 9.80 -29.19
N ASP A 280 1.82 10.09 -29.59
CA ASP A 280 2.57 9.47 -30.66
C ASP A 280 4.00 9.19 -30.15
N LYS A 281 5.02 9.15 -31.01
CA LYS A 281 6.41 8.89 -30.57
C LYS A 281 7.10 10.09 -29.91
N MET A 282 6.58 11.31 -30.08
CA MET A 282 7.28 12.56 -29.76
C MET A 282 6.45 13.55 -28.94
N THR A 283 5.13 13.41 -28.93
CA THR A 283 4.21 14.38 -28.34
C THR A 283 3.76 13.94 -26.94
N PRO A 284 4.40 14.39 -25.86
CA PRO A 284 3.97 14.04 -24.52
C PRO A 284 2.68 14.76 -24.14
N PHE A 285 1.83 14.11 -23.35
CA PHE A 285 0.54 14.69 -22.95
C PHE A 285 0.12 14.41 -21.51
N ILE A 286 0.67 13.36 -20.88
CA ILE A 286 0.46 13.06 -19.45
C ILE A 286 1.82 12.89 -18.78
N GLN A 287 1.95 13.47 -17.59
CA GLN A 287 3.03 13.17 -16.66
C GLN A 287 2.44 12.67 -15.36
N THR A 288 2.93 11.54 -14.88
CA THR A 288 2.50 10.92 -13.63
C THR A 288 3.72 10.80 -12.72
N LEU A 289 3.64 11.37 -11.53
CA LEU A 289 4.64 11.13 -10.48
C LEU A 289 4.09 10.06 -9.54
N GLY A 290 4.75 8.91 -9.47
CA GLY A 290 4.28 7.73 -8.75
C GLY A 290 5.17 7.39 -7.57
N ALA A 291 4.60 7.34 -6.37
CA ALA A 291 5.19 6.67 -5.23
C ALA A 291 4.88 5.17 -5.33
N VAL A 292 5.90 4.35 -5.51
CA VAL A 292 5.76 2.90 -5.67
C VAL A 292 6.40 2.18 -4.50
N LYS A 293 5.67 1.25 -3.88
CA LYS A 293 6.20 0.40 -2.82
C LYS A 293 5.78 -1.05 -2.98
N ARG A 294 6.72 -1.96 -2.70
CA ARG A 294 6.51 -3.41 -2.61
C ARG A 294 6.34 -3.81 -1.14
N TYR A 295 5.27 -4.55 -0.86
CA TYR A 295 4.97 -5.18 0.42
C TYR A 295 5.04 -6.68 0.24
N ILE A 296 5.81 -7.33 1.09
CA ILE A 296 6.01 -8.78 1.05
C ILE A 296 5.31 -9.33 2.29
N GLU A 297 4.19 -9.99 2.05
CA GLU A 297 3.35 -10.59 3.09
C GLU A 297 3.55 -12.10 3.07
N ASN A 298 3.06 -12.79 4.10
CA ASN A 298 3.27 -14.23 4.26
C ASN A 298 2.66 -15.06 3.11
N ASP A 299 1.59 -14.56 2.49
CA ASP A 299 0.81 -15.30 1.50
C ASP A 299 0.66 -14.54 0.17
N ARG A 300 1.26 -13.36 0.03
CA ARG A 300 1.19 -12.57 -1.20
C ARG A 300 2.27 -11.50 -1.28
N ILE A 301 2.55 -11.04 -2.49
CA ILE A 301 3.35 -9.84 -2.73
C ILE A 301 2.43 -8.77 -3.30
N VAL A 302 2.43 -7.60 -2.68
CA VAL A 302 1.59 -6.46 -3.08
C VAL A 302 2.48 -5.31 -3.53
N PHE A 303 2.21 -4.79 -4.71
CA PHE A 303 2.76 -3.54 -5.21
C PHE A 303 1.67 -2.50 -5.18
N VAL A 304 2.04 -1.30 -4.74
CA VAL A 304 1.16 -0.14 -4.75
C VAL A 304 1.88 0.98 -5.48
N LEU A 305 1.20 1.58 -6.45
CA LEU A 305 1.55 2.88 -7.02
C LEU A 305 0.47 3.86 -6.60
N GLN A 306 0.89 4.90 -5.90
CA GLN A 306 0.05 6.03 -5.54
C GLN A 306 0.62 7.30 -6.15
N THR A 307 -0.22 8.05 -6.86
CA THR A 307 0.22 9.30 -7.51
C THR A 307 0.41 10.43 -6.51
N VAL A 308 1.48 11.20 -6.72
CA VAL A 308 1.79 12.46 -6.03
C VAL A 308 1.35 13.61 -6.94
N LEU A 309 0.51 14.49 -6.43
CA LEU A 309 -0.10 15.57 -7.23
C LEU A 309 0.65 16.90 -7.11
N ASP A 310 1.45 17.06 -6.06
CA ASP A 310 2.27 18.25 -5.82
C ASP A 310 3.59 17.86 -5.15
N ASP A 311 4.70 18.38 -5.68
CA ASP A 311 6.04 18.04 -5.23
C ASP A 311 6.97 19.27 -5.34
N ASP A 312 7.52 19.70 -4.20
CA ASP A 312 8.43 20.85 -4.12
C ASP A 312 9.77 20.62 -4.85
N VAL A 313 10.23 19.37 -4.96
CA VAL A 313 11.52 18.98 -5.53
C VAL A 313 11.37 18.61 -7.01
N HIS A 314 10.32 17.84 -7.32
CA HIS A 314 10.06 17.32 -8.65
C HIS A 314 8.75 17.88 -9.21
N ALA A 315 8.75 19.16 -9.57
CA ALA A 315 7.55 19.83 -10.08
C ALA A 315 7.01 19.20 -11.38
N HIS A 316 5.67 19.18 -11.49
CA HIS A 316 4.99 18.80 -12.72
C HIS A 316 5.31 19.78 -13.85
N GLN A 317 5.52 19.24 -15.06
CA GLN A 317 5.75 20.06 -16.25
C GLN A 317 4.47 20.77 -16.70
N LEU A 318 4.61 22.05 -17.05
CA LEU A 318 3.51 22.86 -17.59
C LEU A 318 3.00 22.28 -18.90
N GLY A 319 1.67 22.27 -19.06
CA GLY A 319 1.00 21.77 -20.26
C GLY A 319 0.71 20.27 -20.26
N PHE A 320 1.17 19.51 -19.27
CA PHE A 320 0.86 18.09 -19.14
C PHE A 320 -0.40 17.88 -18.32
N TYR A 321 -1.16 16.84 -18.65
CA TYR A 321 -2.09 16.27 -17.68
C TYR A 321 -1.28 15.72 -16.51
N ILE A 322 -1.71 16.03 -15.28
CA ILE A 322 -1.16 15.44 -14.07
C ILE A 322 -1.87 14.11 -13.85
N GLY A 323 -1.13 13.01 -13.97
CA GLY A 323 -1.62 11.67 -13.71
C GLY A 323 -2.14 11.54 -12.28
N ASN A 324 -3.43 11.25 -12.14
CA ASN A 324 -4.07 11.02 -10.85
C ASN A 324 -4.70 9.63 -10.86
N MET A 325 -3.94 8.67 -10.34
CA MET A 325 -4.34 7.28 -10.25
C MET A 325 -3.81 6.61 -8.98
N THR A 326 -4.41 5.47 -8.69
CA THR A 326 -3.91 4.45 -7.78
C THR A 326 -3.90 3.14 -8.56
N ALA A 327 -2.79 2.41 -8.51
CA ALA A 327 -2.67 1.10 -9.12
C ALA A 327 -2.10 0.10 -8.11
N THR A 328 -2.57 -1.13 -8.16
CA THR A 328 -2.05 -2.23 -7.35
C THR A 328 -1.80 -3.45 -8.22
N VAL A 329 -0.75 -4.19 -7.89
CA VAL A 329 -0.46 -5.52 -8.42
C VAL A 329 -0.34 -6.45 -7.22
N VAL A 330 -1.16 -7.48 -7.17
CA VAL A 330 -1.13 -8.49 -6.11
C VAL A 330 -0.78 -9.83 -6.73
N VAL A 331 0.29 -10.44 -6.25
CA VAL A 331 0.74 -11.77 -6.68
C VAL A 331 0.51 -12.75 -5.53
N VAL A 332 -0.31 -13.77 -5.78
CA VAL A 332 -0.65 -14.80 -4.80
C VAL A 332 -0.18 -16.19 -5.27
N PRO A 333 0.20 -17.08 -4.35
CA PRO A 333 0.55 -18.46 -4.67
C PRO A 333 -0.68 -19.25 -5.12
N GLN A 334 -0.47 -20.17 -6.06
CA GLN A 334 -1.46 -21.14 -6.55
C GLN A 334 -0.81 -22.54 -6.59
N GLY A 335 -0.05 -22.85 -5.55
CA GLY A 335 0.83 -24.01 -5.48
C GLY A 335 2.32 -23.64 -5.63
N PRO A 336 3.22 -24.63 -5.65
CA PRO A 336 4.67 -24.39 -5.65
C PRO A 336 5.21 -23.76 -6.94
N TYR A 337 4.57 -24.04 -8.08
CA TYR A 337 5.03 -23.64 -9.42
C TYR A 337 4.04 -22.76 -10.18
N ARG A 338 2.99 -22.31 -9.52
CA ARG A 338 1.96 -21.47 -10.15
C ARG A 338 1.63 -20.30 -9.24
N SER A 339 1.38 -19.16 -9.84
CA SER A 339 0.94 -17.95 -9.16
C SER A 339 -0.21 -17.32 -9.91
N MET A 340 -0.94 -16.45 -9.23
CA MET A 340 -1.99 -15.64 -9.81
C MET A 340 -1.67 -14.18 -9.55
N ARG A 341 -1.69 -13.36 -10.60
CA ARG A 341 -1.53 -11.91 -10.54
C ARG A 341 -2.91 -11.26 -10.71
N ARG A 342 -3.24 -10.37 -9.79
CA ARG A 342 -4.36 -9.44 -9.88
C ARG A 342 -3.80 -8.04 -10.07
N LEU A 343 -4.21 -7.34 -11.12
CA LEU A 343 -3.84 -5.95 -11.35
C LEU A 343 -5.11 -5.12 -11.32
N CYS A 344 -5.11 -4.03 -10.56
CA CYS A 344 -6.21 -3.09 -10.56
C CYS A 344 -5.68 -1.65 -10.61
N LEU A 345 -6.31 -0.81 -11.41
CA LEU A 345 -6.01 0.60 -11.58
C LEU A 345 -7.32 1.37 -11.54
N SER A 346 -7.34 2.44 -10.74
CA SER A 346 -8.40 3.44 -10.75
C SER A 346 -7.78 4.83 -10.80
N GLY A 347 -8.31 5.72 -11.62
CA GLY A 347 -7.83 7.09 -11.69
C GLY A 347 -8.89 8.06 -12.19
N GLN A 348 -8.63 9.35 -11.98
CA GLN A 348 -9.51 10.40 -12.43
C GLN A 348 -8.72 11.61 -12.90
N LEU A 349 -9.00 12.06 -14.12
CA LEU A 349 -8.34 13.21 -14.74
C LEU A 349 -9.37 14.26 -15.12
N PRO A 350 -9.02 15.56 -15.11
CA PRO A 350 -9.90 16.60 -15.64
C PRO A 350 -10.28 16.29 -17.10
N LEU A 351 -11.54 16.49 -17.46
CA LEU A 351 -11.97 16.37 -18.85
C LEU A 351 -11.44 17.53 -19.71
N GLU A 352 -11.33 18.70 -19.10
CA GLU A 352 -10.75 19.88 -19.75
C GLU A 352 -9.21 19.78 -19.76
N PRO A 353 -8.56 19.81 -20.93
CA PRO A 353 -7.12 19.76 -21.01
C PRO A 353 -6.46 21.03 -20.43
N PRO A 354 -5.24 20.91 -19.88
CA PRO A 354 -4.41 22.06 -19.58
C PRO A 354 -4.22 22.95 -20.83
N LYS A 355 -4.15 24.27 -20.65
CA LYS A 355 -4.12 25.25 -21.76
C LYS A 355 -3.00 25.03 -22.79
N GLN A 356 -1.87 24.48 -22.35
CA GLN A 356 -0.70 24.22 -23.19
C GLN A 356 -0.62 22.74 -23.64
N ASN A 357 -1.63 21.94 -23.31
CA ASN A 357 -1.65 20.52 -23.67
C ASN A 357 -1.95 20.35 -25.17
N PRO A 358 -1.33 19.38 -25.85
CA PRO A 358 -1.62 19.08 -27.26
C PRO A 358 -3.10 18.77 -27.53
N LEU A 359 -3.85 18.31 -26.51
CA LEU A 359 -5.29 18.03 -26.63
C LEU A 359 -6.19 19.25 -26.38
N CYS A 360 -5.65 20.43 -26.07
CA CYS A 360 -6.45 21.61 -25.68
C CYS A 360 -7.47 22.05 -26.75
N SER A 361 -7.17 21.84 -28.03
CA SER A 361 -8.08 22.15 -29.16
C SER A 361 -8.92 20.95 -29.61
N SER A 362 -8.78 19.80 -28.96
CA SER A 362 -9.47 18.56 -29.36
C SER A 362 -10.91 18.52 -28.84
N PRO A 363 -11.86 17.93 -29.60
CA PRO A 363 -13.21 17.71 -29.11
C PRO A 363 -13.22 16.67 -27.97
N ARG A 364 -14.17 16.81 -27.04
CA ARG A 364 -14.29 15.94 -25.85
C ARG A 364 -14.41 14.45 -26.18
N SER A 365 -15.06 14.09 -27.30
CA SER A 365 -15.16 12.70 -27.76
C SER A 365 -13.79 12.12 -28.09
N LEU A 366 -12.95 12.87 -28.82
CA LEU A 366 -11.60 12.44 -29.16
C LEU A 366 -10.72 12.28 -27.92
N ILE A 367 -10.85 13.18 -26.94
CA ILE A 367 -10.09 13.09 -25.69
C ILE A 367 -10.38 11.75 -24.98
N ARG A 368 -11.66 11.34 -24.90
CA ARG A 368 -12.03 10.04 -24.32
C ARG A 368 -11.38 8.88 -25.07
N ASP A 369 -11.41 8.89 -26.39
CA ASP A 369 -10.84 7.83 -27.23
C ASP A 369 -9.32 7.75 -27.07
N VAL A 370 -8.66 8.90 -26.97
CA VAL A 370 -7.22 8.99 -26.67
C VAL A 370 -6.90 8.36 -25.32
N PHE A 371 -7.64 8.69 -24.26
CA PHE A 371 -7.44 8.10 -22.94
C PHE A 371 -7.74 6.60 -22.91
N LEU A 372 -8.77 6.14 -23.62
CA LEU A 372 -9.06 4.71 -23.74
C LEU A 372 -7.94 3.96 -24.45
N ASN A 373 -7.42 4.51 -25.55
CA ASN A 373 -6.29 3.91 -26.25
C ASN A 373 -5.00 3.94 -25.41
N HIS A 374 -4.76 5.04 -24.69
CA HIS A 374 -3.63 5.16 -23.78
C HIS A 374 -3.71 4.14 -22.63
N LEU A 375 -4.87 4.02 -21.99
CA LEU A 375 -5.10 3.05 -20.92
C LEU A 375 -4.89 1.62 -21.45
N ARG A 376 -5.45 1.30 -22.62
CA ARG A 376 -5.28 0.00 -23.27
C ARG A 376 -3.84 -0.36 -23.53
N THR A 377 -3.11 0.52 -24.21
CA THR A 377 -1.72 0.27 -24.61
C THR A 377 -0.77 0.22 -23.41
N THR A 378 -1.00 1.05 -22.38
CA THR A 378 -0.23 1.01 -21.13
C THR A 378 -0.47 -0.28 -20.37
N PHE A 379 -1.73 -0.70 -20.30
CA PHE A 379 -2.09 -1.96 -19.64
C PHE A 379 -1.47 -3.16 -20.36
N ASP A 380 -1.52 -3.20 -21.69
CA ASP A 380 -0.88 -4.25 -22.49
C ASP A 380 0.64 -4.28 -22.30
N ALA A 381 1.29 -3.11 -22.25
CA ALA A 381 2.72 -2.98 -21.97
C ALA A 381 3.09 -3.52 -20.58
N LEU A 382 2.31 -3.17 -19.55
CA LEU A 382 2.51 -3.66 -18.18
C LEU A 382 2.29 -5.18 -18.08
N GLU A 383 1.23 -5.70 -18.69
CA GLU A 383 0.95 -7.14 -18.74
C GLU A 383 2.09 -7.93 -19.37
N HIS A 384 2.68 -7.40 -20.46
CA HIS A 384 3.80 -8.00 -21.17
C HIS A 384 5.09 -7.99 -20.35
N LEU A 385 5.45 -6.85 -19.74
CA LEU A 385 6.68 -6.71 -18.97
C LEU A 385 6.67 -7.54 -17.68
N MET A 386 5.52 -7.62 -17.02
CA MET A 386 5.40 -8.39 -15.79
C MET A 386 5.28 -9.90 -16.04
N GLY A 387 5.35 -10.34 -17.30
CA GLY A 387 5.21 -11.74 -17.71
C GLY A 387 3.76 -12.13 -17.75
#